data_AF-A0A7Y7IIF7-F1
#
_entry.id   AF-A0A7Y7IIF7-F1
#
_cell.length_a   1.000
_cell.length_b   1.000
_cell.length_c   1.000
_cell.angle_alpha   90.00
_cell.angle_beta   90.00
_cell.angle_gamma   90.00
#
_symmetry.space_group_name_H-M   'P 1'
#
loop_
_entity.id
_entity.type
_entity.pdbx_description
1 polymer ?
#
loop_
_entity_poly.entity_id
_entity_poly.type
_entity_poly.pdbx_seq_one_letter_code
_entity_poly.pdbx_strand_id
1 'polypeptide(L)'
;MVDVVFDSQAGSFRIRTATGSLYLLELDARRLTRFAAAVEPSVDHLDVGTSVLRRDGETLHLHKLIRLSMGLPAAFLLQVRIDDPAVPTLRCTSRVVEILPLAHPPRAE
;
A
#
# COMPACT_ATOMS: atom_id res chain seq x y z
N MET A 1 -7.96 13.58 4.80
CA MET A 1 -6.69 13.18 4.17
C MET A 1 -5.59 13.37 5.20
N VAL A 2 -4.56 12.53 5.20
CA VAL A 2 -3.42 12.65 6.12
C VAL A 2 -2.10 12.73 5.33
N ASP A 3 -1.11 13.43 5.88
CA ASP A 3 0.15 13.66 5.17
C ASP A 3 1.19 12.57 5.42
N VAL A 4 1.18 11.96 6.60
CA VAL A 4 2.14 10.93 7.02
C VAL A 4 1.43 9.86 7.83
N VAL A 5 1.85 8.60 7.66
CA VAL A 5 1.43 7.47 8.49
C VAL A 5 2.68 6.76 9.03
N PHE A 6 2.68 6.47 10.33
CA PHE A 6 3.75 5.79 11.04
C PHE A 6 3.40 4.31 11.29
N ASP A 7 4.42 3.45 11.35
CA ASP A 7 4.26 2.00 11.54
C ASP A 7 3.55 1.62 12.86
N SER A 8 3.69 2.45 13.89
CA SER A 8 3.09 2.26 15.21
C SER A 8 1.65 2.74 15.33
N GLN A 9 1.08 3.34 14.28
CA GLN A 9 -0.32 3.77 14.30
C GLN A 9 -1.28 2.60 14.13
N ALA A 10 -2.51 2.80 14.60
CA ALA A 10 -3.63 1.91 14.35
C ALA A 10 -4.49 2.44 13.19
N GLY A 11 -5.32 1.57 12.63
CA GLY A 11 -6.31 1.92 11.63
C GLY A 11 -6.02 1.38 10.23
N SER A 12 -6.93 1.73 9.33
CA SER A 12 -6.89 1.33 7.93
C SER A 12 -6.79 2.56 7.03
N PHE A 13 -6.03 2.44 5.94
CA PHE A 13 -5.75 3.53 5.02
C PHE A 13 -5.88 3.07 3.58
N ARG A 14 -6.53 3.88 2.75
CA ARG A 14 -6.44 3.80 1.30
C ARG A 14 -5.34 4.74 0.83
N ILE A 15 -4.42 4.21 0.03
CA ILE A 15 -3.29 4.96 -0.51
C ILE A 15 -3.39 4.94 -2.02
N ARG A 16 -3.26 6.09 -2.67
CA ARG A 16 -3.16 6.21 -4.12
C ARG A 16 -1.77 6.65 -4.51
N THR A 17 -1.23 6.07 -5.57
CA THR A 17 0.06 6.45 -6.13
C THR A 17 -0.10 7.16 -7.47
N ALA A 18 0.93 7.91 -7.89
CA ALA A 18 0.93 8.69 -9.12
C ALA A 18 0.70 7.84 -10.38
N THR A 19 1.14 6.58 -10.34
CA THR A 19 0.90 5.62 -11.42
C THR A 19 -0.46 4.92 -11.35
N GLY A 20 -1.39 5.39 -10.51
CA GLY A 20 -2.76 4.86 -10.47
C GLY A 20 -2.96 3.57 -9.67
N SER A 21 -1.93 3.09 -8.95
CA SER A 21 -2.12 1.95 -8.04
C SER A 21 -2.84 2.39 -6.77
N LEU A 22 -3.75 1.54 -6.29
CA LEU A 22 -4.36 1.67 -4.97
C LEU A 22 -3.77 0.63 -4.02
N TYR A 23 -3.57 1.03 -2.77
CA TYR A 23 -3.21 0.13 -1.69
C TYR A 23 -4.23 0.26 -0.56
N LEU A 24 -4.65 -0.88 -0.02
CA LEU A 24 -5.37 -0.98 1.23
C LEU A 24 -4.38 -1.45 2.30
N LEU A 25 -4.10 -0.59 3.27
CA LEU A 25 -3.23 -0.84 4.41
C LEU A 25 -4.08 -1.00 5.66
N GLU A 26 -3.97 -2.13 6.35
CA GLU A 26 -4.62 -2.39 7.64
C GLU A 26 -3.53 -2.60 8.69
N LEU A 27 -3.22 -1.58 9.50
CA LEU A 27 -2.09 -1.63 10.43
C LEU A 27 -2.33 -2.56 11.61
N ASP A 28 -3.56 -2.62 12.13
CA ASP A 28 -3.91 -3.49 13.25
C ASP A 28 -3.77 -4.98 12.89
N ALA A 29 -4.16 -5.33 11.65
CA ALA A 29 -4.08 -6.71 11.16
C ALA A 29 -2.73 -7.04 10.49
N ARG A 30 -1.84 -6.04 10.34
CA ARG A 30 -0.58 -6.12 9.59
C ARG A 30 -0.78 -6.70 8.18
N ARG A 31 -1.67 -6.05 7.41
CA ARG A 31 -2.04 -6.46 6.05
C ARG A 31 -1.87 -5.33 5.06
N LEU A 32 -1.48 -5.70 3.84
CA LEU A 32 -1.41 -4.82 2.69
C LEU A 32 -1.94 -5.52 1.44
N THR A 33 -2.91 -4.91 0.77
CA THR A 33 -3.42 -5.36 -0.53
C THR A 33 -3.15 -4.29 -1.57
N ARG A 34 -2.64 -4.68 -2.74
CA ARG A 34 -2.42 -3.76 -3.87
C ARG A 34 -3.42 -4.06 -4.98
N PHE A 35 -4.05 -3.03 -5.53
CA PHE A 35 -4.84 -3.09 -6.75
C PHE A 35 -4.13 -2.28 -7.83
N ALA A 36 -3.65 -2.96 -8.87
CA ALA A 36 -3.04 -2.28 -10.01
C ALA A 36 -4.08 -1.54 -10.84
N ALA A 37 -3.65 -0.42 -11.44
CA ALA A 37 -4.42 0.39 -12.39
C ALA A 37 -5.86 0.70 -11.95
N ALA A 38 -6.09 0.83 -10.63
CA ALA A 38 -7.43 1.02 -10.09
C ALA A 38 -7.94 2.45 -10.28
N VAL A 39 -7.05 3.39 -10.62
CA VAL A 39 -7.35 4.78 -10.98
C VAL A 39 -6.46 5.18 -12.15
N GLU A 40 -6.92 6.10 -13.00
CA GLU A 40 -6.07 6.69 -14.03
C GLU A 40 -4.80 7.31 -13.40
N PRO A 41 -3.61 7.08 -14.00
CA PRO A 41 -2.39 7.75 -13.59
C PRO A 41 -2.51 9.27 -13.65
N SER A 42 -1.70 9.98 -12.88
CA SER A 42 -1.54 11.43 -13.05
C SER A 42 -0.98 11.73 -14.45
N VAL A 43 -1.29 12.91 -15.00
CA VAL A 43 -0.84 13.34 -16.34
C VAL A 43 0.66 13.09 -16.56
N ASP A 44 1.51 13.43 -15.59
CA ASP A 44 2.97 13.25 -15.66
C ASP A 44 3.44 11.78 -15.71
N HIS A 45 2.53 10.82 -15.57
CA HIS A 45 2.83 9.39 -15.45
C HIS A 45 2.01 8.53 -16.43
N LEU A 46 1.33 9.14 -17.40
CA LEU A 46 0.56 8.41 -18.42
C LEU A 46 1.46 7.48 -19.24
N ASP A 47 2.68 7.93 -19.54
CA ASP A 47 3.65 7.22 -20.39
C ASP A 47 4.31 6.02 -19.69
N VAL A 48 4.34 6.03 -18.35
CA VAL A 48 4.96 4.99 -17.52
C VAL A 48 3.99 3.85 -17.25
N GLY A 49 2.68 4.14 -17.24
CA GLY A 49 1.63 3.17 -16.96
C GLY A 49 1.71 2.55 -15.55
N THR A 50 0.85 1.55 -15.30
CA THR A 50 0.86 0.78 -14.05
C THR A 50 1.36 -0.63 -14.30
N SER A 51 2.41 -1.05 -13.60
CA SER A 51 2.85 -2.45 -13.66
C SER A 51 1.84 -3.37 -12.97
N VAL A 52 1.50 -4.47 -13.63
CA VAL A 52 0.75 -5.59 -13.04
C VAL A 52 1.74 -6.54 -12.37
N LEU A 53 1.51 -6.86 -11.10
CA LEU A 53 2.31 -7.79 -10.32
C LEU A 53 1.53 -9.09 -10.10
N ARG A 54 2.24 -10.21 -9.95
CA ARG A 54 1.66 -11.55 -9.77
C ARG A 54 0.67 -11.68 -8.59
N ARG A 55 0.74 -10.78 -7.62
CA ARG A 55 0.01 -10.80 -6.35
C ARG A 55 -0.92 -9.58 -6.19
N ASP A 56 -1.27 -8.90 -7.29
CA ASP A 56 -2.27 -7.85 -7.20
C ASP A 56 -3.64 -8.44 -6.88
N GLY A 57 -4.42 -7.73 -6.05
CA GLY A 57 -5.66 -8.20 -5.46
C GLY A 57 -5.49 -9.14 -4.26
N GLU A 58 -4.29 -9.71 -4.05
CA GLU A 58 -4.01 -10.57 -2.91
C GLU A 58 -3.58 -9.76 -1.68
N THR A 59 -4.09 -10.15 -0.51
CA THR A 59 -3.69 -9.57 0.78
C THR A 59 -2.40 -10.22 1.26
N LEU A 60 -1.37 -9.41 1.46
CA LEU A 60 -0.06 -9.84 1.93
C LEU A 60 0.17 -9.42 3.38
N HIS A 61 0.94 -10.22 4.12
CA HIS A 61 1.37 -9.83 5.46
C HIS A 61 2.41 -8.70 5.39
N LEU A 62 2.21 -7.68 6.22
CA LEU A 62 3.09 -6.54 6.38
C LEU A 62 3.97 -6.71 7.62
N HIS A 63 5.25 -6.98 7.40
CA HIS A 63 6.24 -7.00 8.47
C HIS A 63 6.48 -5.60 9.02
N LYS A 64 6.63 -4.62 8.14
CA LYS A 64 6.95 -3.23 8.53
C LYS A 64 6.49 -2.21 7.51
N LEU A 65 5.84 -1.15 7.98
CA LEU A 65 5.73 0.10 7.24
C LEU A 65 7.03 0.89 7.43
N ILE A 66 7.82 1.03 6.35
CA ILE A 66 9.10 1.76 6.42
C ILE A 66 8.88 3.25 6.18
N ARG A 67 8.02 3.60 5.21
CA ARG A 67 7.69 4.99 4.89
C ARG A 67 6.34 5.08 4.21
N LEU A 68 5.49 6.00 4.67
CA LEU A 68 4.27 6.40 4.00
C LEU A 68 4.03 7.89 4.26
N SER A 69 4.29 8.69 3.23
CA SER A 69 4.12 10.14 3.28
C SER A 69 3.69 10.64 1.91
N MET A 70 2.76 11.59 1.91
CA MET A 70 2.33 12.32 0.71
C MET A 70 3.52 12.91 -0.03
N GLY A 71 3.51 12.83 -1.35
CA GLY A 71 4.57 13.38 -2.19
C GLY A 71 5.84 12.53 -2.29
N LEU A 72 5.96 11.43 -1.56
CA LEU A 72 7.13 10.53 -1.59
C LEU A 72 6.76 9.11 -2.00
N PRO A 73 7.69 8.32 -2.55
CA PRO A 73 7.54 6.87 -2.69
C PRO A 73 7.30 6.20 -1.33
N ALA A 74 6.23 5.41 -1.21
CA ALA A 74 6.04 4.56 -0.03
C ALA A 74 6.98 3.36 -0.08
N ALA A 75 7.29 2.81 1.10
CA ALA A 75 8.14 1.64 1.27
C ALA A 75 7.56 0.69 2.32
N PHE A 76 7.42 -0.59 1.95
CA PHE A 76 6.85 -1.64 2.78
C PHE A 76 7.76 -2.86 2.80
N LEU A 77 7.83 -3.53 3.95
CA LEU A 77 8.46 -4.85 4.08
C LEU A 77 7.36 -5.91 4.17
N LEU A 78 7.27 -6.80 3.18
CA LEU A 78 6.14 -7.71 2.96
C LEU A 78 6.56 -9.17 2.96
N GLN A 79 5.68 -10.05 3.43
CA GLN A 79 5.80 -11.49 3.18
C GLN A 79 5.16 -11.82 1.82
N VAL A 80 5.99 -11.90 0.78
CA VAL A 80 5.54 -12.27 -0.58
C VAL A 80 5.80 -13.75 -0.87
N ARG A 81 6.93 -14.27 -0.39
CA ARG A 81 7.36 -15.64 -0.57
C ARG A 81 6.67 -16.53 0.46
N ILE A 82 5.97 -17.56 0.00
CA ILE A 82 5.32 -18.53 0.89
C ILE A 82 6.27 -19.70 1.14
N ASP A 83 7.15 -19.97 0.19
CA ASP A 83 8.18 -21.02 0.21
C ASP A 83 9.31 -20.72 1.20
N ASP A 84 9.59 -19.46 1.48
CA ASP A 84 10.62 -19.04 2.43
C ASP A 84 10.15 -17.83 3.27
N PRO A 85 9.56 -18.09 4.45
CA PRO A 85 9.12 -17.05 5.38
C PRO A 85 10.24 -16.19 5.97
N ALA A 86 11.51 -16.63 5.90
CA ALA A 86 12.64 -15.90 6.48
C ALA A 86 13.10 -14.73 5.60
N VAL A 87 12.67 -14.69 4.33
CA VAL A 87 13.11 -13.68 3.35
C VAL A 87 11.96 -12.71 3.04
N PRO A 88 11.90 -11.56 3.73
CA PRO A 88 10.91 -10.53 3.42
C PRO A 88 11.27 -9.80 2.12
N THR A 89 10.26 -9.23 1.46
CA THR A 89 10.44 -8.43 0.25
C THR A 89 10.23 -6.96 0.55
N LEU A 90 11.24 -6.13 0.25
CA LEU A 90 11.08 -4.68 0.22
C LEU A 90 10.32 -4.28 -1.05
N ARG A 91 9.21 -3.56 -0.89
CA ARG A 91 8.42 -3.01 -2.00
C ARG A 91 8.38 -1.49 -1.90
N CYS A 92 8.84 -0.83 -2.96
CA CYS A 92 8.74 0.61 -3.15
C CYS A 92 7.66 0.94 -4.18
N THR A 93 6.95 2.03 -3.98
CA THR A 93 5.90 2.50 -4.91
C THR A 93 6.38 3.68 -5.75
N SER A 94 5.58 4.10 -6.73
CA SER A 94 5.66 5.49 -7.23
C SER A 94 5.21 6.48 -6.15
N ARG A 95 5.33 7.78 -6.42
CA ARG A 95 4.94 8.85 -5.48
C ARG A 95 3.52 8.63 -4.94
N VAL A 96 3.35 8.75 -3.63
CA VAL A 96 2.01 8.78 -3.01
C VAL A 96 1.35 10.12 -3.28
N VAL A 97 0.13 10.08 -3.78
CA VAL A 97 -0.67 11.28 -4.14
C VAL A 97 -1.94 11.41 -3.32
N GLU A 98 -2.28 10.39 -2.53
CA GLU A 98 -3.39 10.44 -1.58
C GLU A 98 -3.20 9.41 -0.46
N ILE A 99 -3.51 9.80 0.77
CA ILE A 99 -3.70 8.90 1.91
C ILE A 99 -5.02 9.24 2.59
N LEU A 100 -5.98 8.31 2.55
CA LEU A 100 -7.27 8.44 3.21
C LEU A 100 -7.40 7.43 4.35
N PRO A 101 -7.62 7.88 5.60
CA PRO A 101 -8.08 7.02 6.66
C PRO A 101 -9.44 6.42 6.29
N LEU A 102 -9.61 5.13 6.58
CA LEU A 102 -10.86 4.41 6.41
C LEU A 102 -11.50 4.23 7.79
N ALA A 103 -12.82 4.37 7.85
CA ALA A 103 -13.56 4.01 9.05
C ALA A 103 -13.34 2.52 9.35
N HIS A 104 -13.12 2.18 10.62
CA HIS A 104 -13.13 0.78 11.04
C HIS A 104 -14.49 0.17 10.68
N PRO A 105 -14.57 -0.99 10.02
CA PRO A 105 -15.81 -1.73 10.02
C PRO A 105 -16.17 -2.05 11.48
N PRO A 106 -17.46 -2.02 11.87
CA PRO A 106 -17.86 -2.42 13.21
C PRO A 106 -17.34 -3.84 13.45
N ARG A 107 -16.65 -4.06 14.57
CA ARG A 107 -16.25 -5.41 14.98
C ARG A 107 -17.53 -6.22 15.16
N ALA A 108 -17.69 -7.30 14.42
CA ALA A 108 -18.68 -8.30 14.76
C ALA A 108 -18.23 -8.94 16.10
N GLU A 109 -19.05 -8.76 17.13
CA GLU A 109 -18.91 -9.42 18.43
C GLU A 109 -19.14 -10.93 18.32
#